data_AF-A0A1Y2Q681-F1
#
_entry.id   AF-A0A1Y2Q681-F1
#
_cell.length_a   1.000
_cell.length_b   1.000
_cell.length_c   1.000
_cell.angle_alpha   90.00
_cell.angle_beta   90.00
_cell.angle_gamma   90.00
#
_symmetry.space_group_name_H-M   'P 1'
#
loop_
_entity.id
_entity.type
_entity.pdbx_description
1 polymer ?
#
loop_
_entity_poly.entity_id
_entity_poly.type
_entity_poly.pdbx_seq_one_letter_code
_entity_poly.pdbx_strand_id
1 'polypeptide(L)' 'MTKSPRTEGEGQSRLSRRTLFAGASTVGALAAAATVLPRVSAEAPAAEAKPAPTKGGGYSLTAHVKQYYQTTRL' A
#
# COMPACT_ATOMS: atom_id res chain seq x y z
N MET A 1 43.72 -37.32 -19.23
CA MET A 1 42.67 -36.57 -18.51
C MET A 1 42.22 -35.38 -19.35
N THR A 2 41.08 -35.46 -20.02
CA THR A 2 40.44 -34.29 -20.64
C THR A 2 38.97 -34.25 -20.24
N LYS A 3 38.68 -33.35 -19.31
CA LYS A 3 37.37 -33.15 -18.70
C LYS A 3 36.50 -32.39 -19.70
N SER A 4 35.41 -33.02 -20.17
CA SER A 4 34.40 -32.35 -20.99
C SER A 4 33.63 -31.33 -20.14
N PRO A 5 33.29 -30.14 -20.67
CA PRO A 5 32.47 -29.19 -19.92
C PRO A 5 31.03 -29.70 -19.90
N ARG A 6 30.56 -30.05 -18.70
CA ARG A 6 29.14 -30.31 -18.45
C ARG A 6 28.44 -28.96 -18.42
N THR A 7 27.55 -28.73 -19.38
CA THR A 7 26.63 -27.59 -19.37
C THR A 7 25.59 -27.82 -18.28
N GLU A 8 25.89 -27.36 -17.08
CA GLU A 8 24.94 -27.25 -15.96
C GLU A 8 24.08 -26.00 -16.21
N GLY A 9 22.90 -26.21 -16.77
CA GLY A 9 21.94 -25.15 -17.06
C GLY A 9 20.51 -25.65 -17.24
N GLU A 10 20.21 -26.86 -16.77
CA GLU A 10 18.85 -27.39 -16.70
C GLU A 10 18.32 -27.17 -15.29
N GLY A 11 17.50 -26.13 -15.12
CA GLY A 11 16.83 -25.89 -13.83
C GLY A 11 16.27 -24.50 -13.60
N GLN A 12 16.54 -23.52 -14.46
CA GLN A 12 15.87 -22.22 -14.38
C GLN A 12 14.59 -22.28 -15.23
N SER A 13 13.53 -22.79 -14.59
CA SER A 13 12.11 -22.51 -14.89
C SER A 13 11.86 -22.04 -16.32
N ARG A 14 11.45 -22.98 -17.19
CA ARG A 14 11.05 -22.71 -18.58
C ARG A 14 9.70 -21.96 -18.63
N LEU A 15 9.51 -20.96 -17.78
CA LEU A 15 8.47 -19.96 -17.95
C LEU A 15 8.80 -19.22 -19.24
N SER A 16 7.92 -19.41 -20.21
CA SER A 16 8.01 -18.74 -21.49
C SER A 16 8.14 -17.24 -21.22
N ARG A 17 9.29 -16.63 -21.54
CA ARG A 17 9.51 -15.19 -21.31
C ARG A 17 8.36 -14.36 -21.91
N ARG A 18 7.74 -14.87 -22.99
CA ARG A 18 6.52 -14.32 -23.61
C ARG A 18 5.29 -14.32 -22.71
N THR A 19 5.05 -15.32 -21.87
CA THR A 19 3.89 -15.30 -20.95
C THR A 19 4.09 -14.29 -19.83
N LEU A 20 5.33 -14.11 -19.37
CA LEU A 20 5.67 -13.06 -18.41
C LEU A 20 5.42 -11.67 -19.00
N PHE A 21 5.86 -11.43 -20.24
CA PHE A 21 5.59 -10.15 -20.92
C PHE A 21 4.11 -9.96 -21.26
N ALA A 22 3.40 -11.03 -21.63
CA ALA A 22 1.96 -10.96 -21.90
C ALA A 22 1.16 -10.59 -20.65
N GLY A 23 1.52 -11.13 -19.47
CA GLY A 23 0.86 -10.77 -18.21
C GLY A 23 1.24 -9.36 -17.73
N ALA A 24 2.53 -8.99 -17.81
CA ALA A 24 2.98 -7.67 -17.38
C ALA A 24 2.41 -6.53 -18.24
N SER A 25 2.27 -6.73 -19.55
CA SER A 25 1.73 -5.72 -20.46
C SER A 25 0.23 -5.47 -20.24
N THR A 26 -0.56 -6.50 -19.91
CA THR A 26 -2.01 -6.33 -19.65
C THR A 26 -2.24 -5.53 -18.37
N VAL A 27 -1.49 -5.82 -17.30
CA VAL A 27 -1.58 -5.06 -16.03
C VAL A 27 -1.15 -3.60 -16.25
N GLY A 28 -0.06 -3.37 -16.98
CA GLY A 28 0.42 -2.02 -17.30
C GLY A 28 -0.57 -1.22 -18.15
N ALA A 29 -1.17 -1.83 -19.19
CA ALA A 29 -2.15 -1.17 -20.04
C ALA A 29 -3.43 -0.81 -19.29
N LEU A 30 -3.92 -1.69 -18.40
CA LEU A 30 -5.07 -1.42 -17.55
C LEU A 30 -4.80 -0.27 -16.57
N ALA A 31 -3.62 -0.28 -15.94
CA ALA A 31 -3.20 0.78 -15.03
C ALA A 31 -3.11 2.14 -15.75
N ALA A 32 -2.51 2.18 -16.95
CA ALA A 32 -2.42 3.39 -17.75
C ALA A 32 -3.80 3.87 -18.24
N ALA A 33 -4.71 2.98 -18.60
CA ALA A 33 -6.08 3.36 -18.95
C ALA A 33 -6.81 3.99 -17.75
N ALA A 34 -6.58 3.46 -16.53
CA ALA A 34 -7.16 4.00 -15.31
C ALA A 34 -6.62 5.39 -14.93
N THR A 35 -5.40 5.76 -15.33
CA THR A 35 -4.84 7.10 -15.04
C THR A 35 -5.42 8.21 -15.92
N VAL A 36 -5.94 7.88 -17.10
CA VAL A 36 -6.53 8.87 -18.03
C VAL A 36 -8.02 9.09 -17.76
N LEU A 37 -8.68 8.18 -17.05
CA LEU A 37 -10.05 8.39 -16.61
C LEU A 37 -10.12 9.58 -15.64
N PRO A 38 -11.13 10.46 -15.77
CA PRO A 38 -11.38 11.50 -14.79
C PRO A 38 -11.52 10.87 -13.40
N ARG A 39 -10.57 11.18 -12.52
CA ARG A 39 -10.55 10.65 -11.16
C ARG A 39 -11.77 11.20 -10.43
N VAL A 40 -12.81 10.39 -10.30
CA VAL A 40 -13.89 10.64 -9.34
C VAL A 40 -13.28 10.41 -7.97
N SER A 41 -12.86 11.49 -7.32
CA SER A 41 -12.58 11.45 -5.89
C SER A 41 -13.86 11.02 -5.22
N ALA A 42 -13.94 9.76 -4.77
CA ALA A 42 -14.89 9.42 -3.75
C ALA A 42 -14.59 10.36 -2.59
N GLU A 43 -15.53 11.26 -2.30
CA GLU A 43 -15.50 12.15 -1.15
C GLU A 43 -15.15 11.27 0.05
N ALA A 44 -13.92 11.32 0.53
CA ALA A 44 -13.60 10.76 1.83
C ALA A 44 -14.59 11.43 2.79
N PRO A 45 -15.30 10.69 3.67
CA PRO A 45 -16.31 11.28 4.52
C PRO A 45 -15.68 12.50 5.18
N ALA A 46 -16.23 13.67 4.88
CA ALA A 46 -15.70 14.94 5.33
C ALA A 46 -15.48 14.80 6.83
N ALA A 47 -14.21 14.77 7.26
CA ALA A 47 -13.90 14.68 8.67
C ALA A 47 -14.52 15.92 9.29
N GLU A 48 -15.58 15.72 10.08
CA GLU A 48 -16.30 16.80 10.75
C GLU A 48 -15.28 17.74 11.36
N ALA A 49 -15.36 19.01 10.98
CA ALA A 49 -14.45 20.04 11.47
C ALA A 49 -14.60 20.08 12.99
N LYS A 50 -13.61 19.49 13.68
CA LYS A 50 -13.63 19.42 15.14
C LYS A 50 -13.72 20.84 15.67
N PRO A 51 -14.66 21.12 16.58
CA PRO A 51 -14.84 22.47 17.09
C PRO A 51 -13.54 23.00 17.69
N ALA A 52 -13.27 24.28 17.47
CA ALA A 52 -12.05 24.92 17.95
C ALA A 52 -11.92 24.71 19.46
N PRO A 53 -10.74 24.31 19.97
CA PRO A 53 -10.56 23.99 21.37
C PRO A 53 -10.72 25.26 22.22
N THR A 54 -11.68 25.24 23.16
CA THR A 54 -12.03 26.39 24.02
C THR A 54 -10.91 26.86 24.94
N LYS A 55 -9.87 26.03 25.16
CA LYS A 55 -8.73 26.35 26.04
C LYS A 55 -7.39 26.52 25.32
N GLY A 56 -7.40 26.75 23.99
CA GLY A 56 -6.25 27.32 23.28
C GLY A 56 -4.95 26.51 23.28
N GLY A 57 -4.96 25.22 23.64
CA GLY A 57 -3.83 24.31 23.46
C GLY A 57 -4.29 23.18 22.58
N GLY A 58 -3.64 22.95 21.42
CA GLY A 58 -4.04 21.99 20.37
C GLY A 58 -4.11 20.51 20.79
N TYR A 59 -4.25 20.22 22.08
CA TYR A 59 -4.43 18.90 22.65
C TYR A 59 -5.90 18.51 22.62
N SER A 60 -6.17 17.37 22.01
CA SER A 60 -7.47 16.71 22.07
C SER A 60 -7.45 15.63 23.14
N LEU A 61 -8.51 15.55 23.95
CA LEU A 61 -8.65 14.50 24.95
C LEU A 61 -8.98 13.16 24.27
N THR A 62 -7.95 12.33 24.04
CA THR A 62 -8.08 11.00 23.43
C THR A 62 -8.52 9.96 24.47
N ALA A 63 -9.18 8.89 24.00
CA ALA A 63 -9.58 7.75 24.84
C ALA A 63 -8.42 7.18 25.69
N HIS A 64 -7.21 7.09 25.12
CA HIS A 64 -6.01 6.65 25.83
C HIS A 64 -5.68 7.51 27.05
N VAL A 65 -5.74 8.85 26.90
CA VAL A 65 -5.46 9.79 28.00
C VAL A 65 -6.54 9.68 29.08
N LYS A 66 -7.82 9.53 28.69
CA LYS A 66 -8.91 9.31 29.65
C LYS A 66 -8.69 8.04 30.46
N GLN A 67 -8.30 6.94 29.81
CA GLN A 67 -8.10 5.66 30.47
C GLN A 67 -6.88 5.68 31.41
N TYR A 68 -5.78 6.35 31.03
CA TYR A 68 -4.59 6.52 31.88
C TYR A 68 -4.92 7.16 33.24
N TYR A 69 -5.74 8.22 33.23
CA TYR A 69 -6.16 8.88 34.47
C TYR A 69 -7.30 8.13 35.19
N GLN A 70 -8.10 7.36 34.46
CA GLN A 70 -9.16 6.54 35.06
C GLN A 70 -8.57 5.46 35.98
N THR A 71 -7.49 4.81 35.57
CA THR A 71 -6.86 3.73 36.35
C THR A 71 -6.04 4.22 37.54
N THR A 72 -5.73 5.52 37.60
CA THR A 72 -4.89 6.12 38.64
C THR A 72 -5.67 7.03 39.60
N ARG A 73 -6.99 7.13 39.42
CA ARG A 73 -7.87 7.92 40.29
C ARG A 73 -8.20 7.11 41.56
N LEU A 74 -7.71 7.57 42.70
CA LEU A 74 -8.00 7.05 44.05
C LEU A 74 -9.42 7.41 44.50
#